data_AF-A0A7J7XT19-F1
#
_entry.id   AF-A0A7J7XT19-F1
#
_cell.length_a   1.000
_cell.length_b   1.000
_cell.length_c   1.000
_cell.angle_alpha   90.00
_cell.angle_beta   90.00
_cell.angle_gamma   90.00
#
_symmetry.space_group_name_H-M   'P 1'
#
loop_
_entity.id
_entity.type
_entity.pdbx_description
1 polymer ?
#
loop_
_entity_poly.entity_id
_entity_poly.type
_entity_poly.pdbx_seq_one_letter_code
_entity_poly.pdbx_strand_id
1 'polypeptide(L)'
;MHHPFGEEETASQKELFGFFCECLRRGEWELAQACVPQLHEAQGDIPKKVENILQALVVCPDQLRCGQDINPQRLAWVWLLVLEEWLAQEKKLLPAGFRRKLEFLLLSEDLQGDIPEDILKELYEALSQDTADPMLPGKQRRESWTLRLSSEAVSVLWDHLRQAPQPVQALLELLLREDDGNSLCGWPLQKALVDLIRKALRALPGPGAGSPGDVDAIYRTLQILHCPAEPLGVELRLLCEELLEACRTEGSPLREVRLLSCLLHKAGRGLVSLYGHTYAEKATEKPPKAISSRKVSPDHLDPEPAMLALFSNPDPAQAWKLAYFYCVSNSKHFLEQILVTALTLLKEEDFPKLGCLLDGEFRPLSRLLVLLGWTHCQSLESAKSLLQALHRRQDQGCDQLLRDACDGLWAHLEVLEWCVQQSRCFKSLLNIPGQVSAVSVQCT
;
A
#
# COMPACT_ATOMS: atom_id res chain seq x y z
N MET A 1 -59.70 22.40 21.35
CA MET A 1 -58.24 22.49 21.52
C MET A 1 -57.90 23.93 21.82
N HIS A 2 -57.18 24.21 22.91
CA HIS A 2 -56.65 25.55 23.19
C HIS A 2 -55.32 25.67 22.46
N HIS A 3 -55.24 26.49 21.41
CA HIS A 3 -53.96 26.89 20.84
C HIS A 3 -53.30 27.89 21.80
N PRO A 4 -52.12 27.58 22.38
CA PRO A 4 -51.40 28.54 23.19
C PRO A 4 -50.80 29.60 22.27
N PHE A 5 -51.49 30.74 22.15
CA PHE A 5 -50.98 31.91 21.44
C PHE A 5 -49.61 32.30 22.02
N GLY A 6 -48.59 32.39 21.17
CA GLY A 6 -47.21 32.70 21.56
C GLY A 6 -46.29 31.50 21.81
N GLU A 7 -46.82 30.27 21.86
CA GLU A 7 -46.03 29.02 21.93
C GLU A 7 -46.23 28.13 20.69
N GLU A 8 -46.80 28.70 19.62
CA GLU A 8 -47.24 27.99 18.41
C GLU A 8 -46.13 27.13 17.77
N GLU A 9 -44.90 27.64 17.72
CA GLU A 9 -43.75 26.91 17.17
C GLU A 9 -43.44 25.68 18.02
N THR A 10 -43.39 25.81 19.35
CA THR A 10 -43.12 24.68 20.25
C THR A 10 -44.27 23.67 20.29
N ALA A 11 -45.52 24.12 20.13
CA ALA A 11 -46.68 23.26 20.01
C ALA A 11 -46.64 22.47 18.69
N SER A 12 -46.30 23.14 17.59
CA SER A 12 -46.13 22.53 16.27
C SER A 12 -45.01 21.48 16.27
N GLN A 13 -43.87 21.77 16.92
CA GLN A 13 -42.76 20.82 17.06
C GLN A 13 -43.17 19.57 17.88
N LYS A 14 -43.98 19.74 18.93
CA LYS A 14 -44.50 18.60 19.73
C LYS A 14 -45.49 17.75 18.91
N GLU A 15 -46.35 18.38 18.14
CA GLU A 15 -47.27 17.68 17.23
C GLU A 15 -46.50 16.93 16.14
N LEU A 16 -45.49 17.56 15.54
CA LEU A 16 -44.61 16.94 14.55
C LEU A 16 -43.86 15.73 15.14
N PHE A 17 -43.36 15.83 16.37
CA PHE A 17 -42.72 14.69 17.05
C PHE A 17 -43.71 13.55 17.29
N GLY A 18 -44.96 13.87 17.67
CA GLY A 18 -46.04 12.89 17.78
C GLY A 18 -46.36 12.22 16.44
N PHE A 19 -46.43 12.99 15.36
CA PHE A 19 -46.65 12.51 14.00
C PHE A 19 -45.50 11.61 13.53
N PHE A 20 -44.25 11.99 13.75
CA PHE A 20 -43.06 11.17 13.49
C PHE A 20 -43.15 9.80 14.20
N CYS A 21 -43.46 9.79 15.50
CA CYS A 21 -43.61 8.55 16.24
C CYS A 21 -44.75 7.67 15.71
N GLU A 22 -45.86 8.27 15.26
CA GLU A 22 -46.98 7.54 14.68
C GLU A 22 -46.62 6.96 13.31
N CYS A 23 -45.90 7.70 12.46
CA CYS A 23 -45.39 7.22 11.18
C CYS A 23 -44.50 5.99 11.38
N LEU A 24 -43.57 6.03 12.34
CA LEU A 24 -42.71 4.88 12.68
C LEU A 24 -43.53 3.66 13.15
N ARG A 25 -44.57 3.84 13.97
CA ARG A 25 -45.44 2.73 14.42
C ARG A 25 -46.22 2.08 13.29
N ARG A 26 -46.57 2.86 12.26
CA ARG A 26 -47.31 2.44 11.08
C ARG A 26 -46.42 1.88 9.96
N GLY A 27 -45.11 2.07 10.05
CA GLY A 27 -44.17 1.72 8.99
C GLY A 27 -44.19 2.71 7.81
N GLU A 28 -44.66 3.94 8.03
CA GLU A 28 -44.66 5.03 7.05
C GLU A 28 -43.27 5.70 7.04
N TRP A 29 -42.26 4.96 6.58
CA TRP A 29 -40.84 5.31 6.74
C TRP A 29 -40.42 6.62 6.06
N GLU A 30 -40.93 6.88 4.85
CA GLU A 30 -40.63 8.10 4.10
C GLU A 30 -41.19 9.35 4.80
N LEU A 31 -42.41 9.26 5.34
CA LEU A 31 -43.03 10.35 6.10
C LEU A 31 -42.30 10.59 7.41
N ALA A 32 -41.88 9.52 8.10
CA ALA A 32 -41.05 9.65 9.29
C ALA A 32 -39.71 10.35 8.97
N GLN A 33 -39.04 9.96 7.88
CA GLN A 33 -37.78 10.56 7.46
C GLN A 33 -37.93 12.05 7.13
N ALA A 34 -39.02 12.45 6.46
CA ALA A 34 -39.28 13.85 6.12
C ALA A 34 -39.43 14.76 7.35
N CYS A 35 -39.81 14.21 8.50
CA CYS A 35 -39.93 14.98 9.75
C CYS A 35 -38.56 15.30 10.39
N VAL A 36 -37.52 14.51 10.10
CA VAL A 36 -36.23 14.55 10.80
C VAL A 36 -35.55 15.92 10.76
N PRO A 37 -35.44 16.62 9.62
CA PRO A 37 -34.75 17.92 9.57
C PRO A 37 -35.39 18.98 10.48
N GLN A 38 -36.72 19.04 10.52
CA GLN A 38 -37.46 19.99 11.35
C GLN A 38 -37.42 19.61 12.84
N LEU A 39 -37.32 18.32 13.17
CA LEU A 39 -37.18 17.85 14.54
C LEU A 39 -35.75 18.05 15.10
N HIS A 40 -34.75 18.16 14.23
CA HIS A 40 -33.39 18.51 14.63
C HIS A 40 -33.32 19.96 15.15
N GLU A 41 -34.02 20.89 14.51
CA GLU A 41 -34.10 22.30 14.92
C GLU A 41 -35.06 22.54 16.11
N ALA A 42 -35.73 21.50 16.59
CA ALA A 42 -36.71 21.61 17.66
C ALA A 42 -36.08 21.99 19.01
N GLN A 43 -36.82 22.75 19.82
CA GLN A 43 -36.33 23.20 21.12
C GLN A 43 -36.54 22.15 22.22
N GLY A 44 -35.67 22.17 23.23
CA GLY A 44 -35.77 21.33 24.42
C GLY A 44 -35.22 19.91 24.22
N ASP A 45 -35.97 18.91 24.68
CA ASP A 45 -35.54 17.50 24.73
C ASP A 45 -35.97 16.69 23.48
N ILE A 46 -36.61 17.33 22.51
CA ILE A 46 -37.08 16.66 21.28
C ILE A 46 -35.90 16.11 20.45
N PRO A 47 -34.83 16.90 20.15
CA PRO A 47 -33.72 16.39 19.36
C PRO A 47 -33.07 15.14 19.98
N LYS A 48 -32.86 15.15 21.30
CA LYS A 48 -32.27 14.02 22.01
C LYS A 48 -33.15 12.77 22.00
N LYS A 49 -34.47 12.93 22.08
CA LYS A 49 -35.42 11.80 21.91
C LYS A 49 -35.38 11.23 20.50
N VAL A 50 -35.30 12.08 19.48
CA VAL A 50 -35.19 11.65 18.09
C VAL A 50 -33.87 10.93 17.85
N GLU A 51 -32.75 11.45 18.34
CA GLU A 51 -31.44 10.79 18.30
C GLU A 51 -31.51 9.37 18.90
N ASN A 52 -32.11 9.21 20.08
CA ASN A 52 -32.27 7.89 20.72
C ASN A 52 -33.14 6.94 19.89
N ILE A 53 -34.19 7.45 19.23
CA ILE A 53 -35.04 6.66 18.33
C ILE A 53 -34.25 6.24 17.09
N LEU A 54 -33.54 7.17 16.45
CA LEU A 54 -32.70 6.89 15.27
C LEU A 54 -31.63 5.82 15.60
N GLN A 55 -30.98 5.94 16.77
CA GLN A 55 -30.07 4.90 17.24
C GLN A 55 -30.79 3.55 17.38
N ALA A 56 -31.95 3.49 18.05
CA ALA A 56 -32.70 2.25 18.23
C ALA A 56 -33.11 1.59 16.90
N LEU A 57 -33.47 2.38 15.88
CA LEU A 57 -33.80 1.88 14.55
C LEU A 57 -32.61 1.20 13.86
N VAL A 58 -31.38 1.67 14.13
CA VAL A 58 -30.14 1.10 13.60
C VAL A 58 -29.68 -0.12 14.41
N VAL A 59 -29.83 -0.11 15.74
CA VAL A 59 -29.35 -1.19 16.63
C VAL A 59 -30.14 -2.48 16.44
N CYS A 60 -31.45 -2.35 16.20
CA CYS A 60 -32.40 -3.46 16.27
C CYS A 60 -33.19 -3.61 14.96
N PRO A 61 -32.54 -3.94 13.83
CA PRO A 61 -33.21 -4.08 12.53
C PRO A 61 -34.37 -5.09 12.59
N ASP A 62 -34.21 -6.20 13.30
CA ASP A 62 -35.22 -7.26 13.38
C ASP A 62 -36.51 -6.83 14.11
N GLN A 63 -36.48 -5.71 14.84
CA GLN A 63 -37.64 -5.16 15.52
C GLN A 63 -38.42 -4.16 14.65
N LEU A 64 -37.91 -3.84 13.45
CA LEU A 64 -38.57 -2.92 12.52
C LEU A 64 -39.78 -3.59 11.87
N ARG A 65 -40.91 -2.89 11.90
CA ARG A 65 -42.14 -3.33 11.24
C ARG A 65 -42.05 -3.16 9.73
N CYS A 66 -41.47 -4.14 9.06
CA CYS A 66 -41.36 -4.13 7.61
C CYS A 66 -42.53 -4.85 6.95
N GLY A 67 -43.03 -4.30 5.84
CA GLY A 67 -43.93 -5.04 4.94
C GLY A 67 -43.18 -6.20 4.27
N GLN A 68 -43.90 -7.10 3.60
CA GLN A 68 -43.30 -8.27 2.94
C GLN A 68 -42.23 -7.91 1.89
N ASP A 69 -42.28 -6.69 1.35
CA ASP A 69 -41.37 -6.20 0.31
C ASP A 69 -40.15 -5.45 0.85
N ILE A 70 -40.12 -5.14 2.16
CA ILE A 70 -39.07 -4.32 2.77
C ILE A 70 -38.19 -5.21 3.63
N ASN A 71 -36.90 -5.20 3.33
CA ASN A 71 -35.91 -5.87 4.15
C ASN A 71 -35.56 -5.01 5.38
N PRO A 72 -35.66 -5.55 6.61
CA PRO A 72 -35.39 -4.81 7.85
C PRO A 72 -33.96 -4.29 7.96
N GLN A 73 -32.96 -5.03 7.46
CA GLN A 73 -31.56 -4.64 7.53
C GLN A 73 -31.25 -3.51 6.56
N ARG A 74 -31.82 -3.57 5.35
CA ARG A 74 -31.72 -2.48 4.36
C ARG A 74 -32.42 -1.21 4.85
N LEU A 75 -33.56 -1.35 5.53
CA LEU A 75 -34.24 -0.21 6.13
C LEU A 75 -33.41 0.40 7.27
N ALA A 76 -32.84 -0.42 8.14
CA ALA A 76 -31.91 0.05 9.17
C ALA A 76 -30.69 0.76 8.53
N TRP A 77 -30.26 0.37 7.33
CA TRP A 77 -29.16 1.04 6.62
C TRP A 77 -29.54 2.44 6.17
N VAL A 78 -30.77 2.62 5.67
CA VAL A 78 -31.30 3.96 5.37
C VAL A 78 -31.32 4.82 6.62
N TRP A 79 -31.77 4.28 7.76
CA TRP A 79 -31.76 5.01 9.04
C TRP A 79 -30.36 5.28 9.59
N LEU A 80 -29.38 4.43 9.29
CA LEU A 80 -27.97 4.68 9.61
C LEU A 80 -27.48 5.92 8.86
N LEU A 81 -27.79 6.06 7.57
CA LEU A 81 -27.42 7.25 6.79
C LEU A 81 -28.06 8.52 7.36
N VAL A 82 -29.34 8.45 7.74
CA VAL A 82 -30.04 9.57 8.41
C VAL A 82 -29.38 9.92 9.75
N LEU A 83 -28.96 8.92 10.53
CA LEU A 83 -28.26 9.12 11.79
C LEU A 83 -26.85 9.71 11.59
N GLU A 84 -26.12 9.29 10.55
CA GLU A 84 -24.82 9.87 10.19
C GLU A 84 -24.96 11.35 9.84
N GLU A 85 -25.98 11.73 9.07
CA GLU A 85 -26.29 13.13 8.77
C GLU A 85 -26.67 13.92 10.03
N TRP A 86 -27.52 13.34 10.90
CA TRP A 86 -27.89 13.93 12.19
C TRP A 86 -26.66 14.23 13.05
N LEU A 87 -25.79 13.24 13.24
CA LEU A 87 -24.60 13.38 14.08
C LEU A 87 -23.56 14.33 13.49
N ALA A 88 -23.44 14.38 12.16
CA ALA A 88 -22.54 15.31 11.47
C ALA A 88 -22.91 16.78 11.76
N GLN A 89 -24.21 17.11 11.80
CA GLN A 89 -24.69 18.44 12.14
C GLN A 89 -24.38 18.81 13.61
N GLU A 90 -24.47 17.83 14.51
CA GLU A 90 -24.13 17.99 15.93
C GLU A 90 -22.62 17.86 16.23
N LYS A 91 -21.77 17.63 15.21
CA LYS A 91 -20.33 17.33 15.33
C LYS A 91 -20.02 16.15 16.27
N LYS A 92 -20.94 15.20 16.36
CA LYS A 92 -20.76 13.94 17.09
C LYS A 92 -20.24 12.85 16.15
N LEU A 93 -19.51 11.89 16.70
CA LEU A 93 -19.05 10.72 15.95
C LEU A 93 -20.00 9.55 16.18
N LEU A 94 -20.37 8.87 15.08
CA LEU A 94 -21.09 7.60 15.15
C LEU A 94 -20.20 6.56 15.86
N PRO A 95 -20.70 5.83 16.86
CA PRO A 95 -19.96 4.71 17.44
C PRO A 95 -19.61 3.69 16.35
N ALA A 96 -18.32 3.38 16.21
CA ALA A 96 -17.77 2.58 15.10
C ALA A 96 -18.40 1.19 14.96
N GLY A 97 -18.96 0.63 16.03
CA GLY A 97 -19.61 -0.68 16.03
C GLY A 97 -20.96 -0.72 15.32
N PHE A 98 -21.68 0.40 15.18
CA PHE A 98 -23.04 0.39 14.57
C PHE A 98 -23.01 0.03 13.10
N ARG A 99 -22.21 0.77 12.35
CA ARG A 99 -22.05 0.56 10.91
C ARG A 99 -21.57 -0.85 10.60
N ARG A 100 -20.56 -1.34 11.33
CA ARG A 100 -20.00 -2.68 11.15
C ARG A 100 -21.01 -3.80 11.41
N LYS A 101 -21.81 -3.69 12.47
CA LYS A 101 -22.86 -4.69 12.76
C LYS A 101 -23.85 -4.78 11.60
N LEU A 102 -24.23 -3.63 11.06
CA LEU A 102 -25.19 -3.59 9.97
C LEU A 102 -24.59 -4.03 8.63
N GLU A 103 -23.34 -3.68 8.35
CA GLU A 103 -22.57 -4.23 7.21
C GLU A 103 -22.51 -5.75 7.28
N PHE A 104 -22.25 -6.33 8.47
CA PHE A 104 -22.27 -7.78 8.64
C PHE A 104 -23.64 -8.38 8.38
N LEU A 105 -24.70 -7.79 8.93
CA LEU A 105 -26.06 -8.29 8.73
C LEU A 105 -26.38 -8.31 7.23
N LEU A 106 -26.15 -7.20 6.52
CA LEU A 106 -26.37 -7.12 5.07
C LEU A 106 -25.57 -8.17 4.28
N LEU A 107 -24.29 -8.37 4.62
CA LEU A 107 -23.45 -9.39 3.99
C LEU A 107 -23.92 -10.81 4.33
N SER A 108 -24.46 -11.02 5.52
CA SER A 108 -24.97 -12.32 5.94
C SER A 108 -26.23 -12.71 5.18
N GLU A 109 -27.04 -11.76 4.68
CA GLU A 109 -28.23 -12.05 3.87
C GLU A 109 -27.88 -12.80 2.59
N ASP A 110 -26.83 -12.34 1.91
CA ASP A 110 -26.34 -12.95 0.67
C ASP A 110 -25.68 -14.33 0.92
N LEU A 111 -25.42 -14.67 2.19
CA LEU A 111 -24.82 -15.93 2.65
C LEU A 111 -25.85 -16.87 3.31
N GLN A 112 -27.11 -16.44 3.48
CA GLN A 112 -28.15 -17.23 4.14
C GLN A 112 -28.47 -18.50 3.33
N GLY A 113 -28.21 -19.66 3.94
CA GLY A 113 -28.40 -20.98 3.33
C GLY A 113 -27.10 -21.74 3.04
N ASP A 114 -26.00 -21.01 2.91
CA ASP A 114 -24.67 -21.58 2.62
C ASP A 114 -23.89 -21.83 3.92
N ILE A 115 -23.96 -20.91 4.89
CA ILE A 115 -23.24 -21.00 6.17
C ILE A 115 -24.18 -21.45 7.31
N PRO A 116 -23.77 -22.40 8.18
CA PRO A 116 -24.49 -22.78 9.39
C PRO A 116 -24.79 -21.59 10.34
N GLU A 117 -25.98 -21.59 10.94
CA GLU A 117 -26.50 -20.48 11.75
C GLU A 117 -25.70 -20.26 13.05
N ASP A 118 -25.13 -21.33 13.61
CA ASP A 118 -24.22 -21.29 14.76
C ASP A 118 -22.90 -20.56 14.43
N ILE A 119 -22.37 -20.75 13.22
CA ILE A 119 -21.17 -20.04 12.75
C ILE A 119 -21.50 -18.57 12.47
N LEU A 120 -22.65 -18.27 11.85
CA LEU A 120 -23.08 -16.87 11.67
C LEU A 120 -23.23 -16.14 13.00
N LYS A 121 -23.77 -16.82 14.02
CA LYS A 121 -23.85 -16.29 15.38
C LYS A 121 -22.47 -16.06 15.99
N GLU A 122 -21.55 -16.99 15.83
CA GLU A 122 -20.16 -16.83 16.28
C GLU A 122 -19.49 -15.60 15.64
N LEU A 123 -19.67 -15.41 14.32
CA LEU A 123 -19.13 -14.26 13.59
C LEU A 123 -19.75 -12.94 14.06
N TYR A 124 -21.06 -12.92 14.28
CA TYR A 124 -21.77 -11.76 14.81
C TYR A 124 -21.33 -11.39 16.24
N GLU A 125 -21.12 -12.40 17.10
CA GLU A 125 -20.61 -12.21 18.46
C GLU A 125 -19.19 -11.66 18.44
N ALA A 126 -18.33 -12.19 17.57
CA ALA A 126 -16.96 -11.71 17.39
C ALA A 126 -16.88 -10.23 16.99
N LEU A 127 -17.80 -9.78 16.13
CA LEU A 127 -17.96 -8.36 15.77
C LEU A 127 -18.59 -7.52 16.89
N SER A 128 -19.51 -8.09 17.65
CA SER A 128 -20.25 -7.39 18.70
C SER A 128 -19.43 -7.08 19.95
N GLN A 129 -18.33 -7.81 20.17
CA GLN A 129 -17.40 -7.51 21.25
C GLN A 129 -16.85 -6.07 21.14
N ASP A 130 -16.86 -5.43 19.95
CA ASP A 130 -16.41 -4.03 19.63
C ASP A 130 -17.12 -2.95 20.47
N THR A 131 -18.20 -3.30 21.17
CA THR A 131 -19.05 -2.37 21.93
C THR A 131 -18.76 -2.27 23.43
N ALA A 132 -17.71 -2.91 23.95
CA ALA A 132 -17.38 -2.83 25.37
C ALA A 132 -16.98 -1.40 25.82
N ASP A 133 -17.85 -0.84 26.67
CA ASP A 133 -17.81 0.37 27.51
C ASP A 133 -16.66 1.40 27.31
N PRO A 134 -16.94 2.70 27.08
CA PRO A 134 -15.95 3.78 27.03
C PRO A 134 -15.12 3.98 28.32
N MET A 135 -15.45 3.27 29.40
CA MET A 135 -14.92 3.48 30.75
C MET A 135 -13.64 2.69 31.08
N LEU A 136 -13.14 1.81 30.19
CA LEU A 136 -11.95 1.00 30.48
C LEU A 136 -10.65 1.62 29.92
N PRO A 137 -9.58 1.74 30.73
CA PRO A 137 -8.31 2.32 30.31
C PRO A 137 -7.65 1.49 29.19
N GLY A 138 -7.13 2.19 28.18
CA GLY A 138 -6.68 1.63 26.88
C GLY A 138 -5.56 0.58 26.90
N LYS A 139 -5.01 0.20 28.06
CA LYS A 139 -4.06 -0.92 28.19
C LYS A 139 -4.76 -2.25 28.50
N GLN A 140 -5.81 -2.28 29.34
CA GLN A 140 -6.61 -3.49 29.60
C GLN A 140 -7.55 -3.82 28.42
N ARG A 141 -7.95 -2.80 27.66
CA ARG A 141 -8.67 -2.91 26.38
C ARG A 141 -7.77 -3.42 25.24
N ARG A 142 -6.50 -3.74 25.45
CA ARG A 142 -5.57 -4.21 24.39
C ARG A 142 -5.26 -5.71 24.53
N GLU A 143 -5.36 -6.25 25.75
CA GLU A 143 -5.09 -7.66 26.05
C GLU A 143 -6.32 -8.56 25.90
N SER A 144 -7.52 -7.98 25.89
CA SER A 144 -8.82 -8.67 25.90
C SER A 144 -9.41 -8.95 24.50
N TRP A 145 -8.84 -8.36 23.45
CA TRP A 145 -9.37 -8.43 22.08
C TRP A 145 -8.63 -9.47 21.28
N THR A 146 -9.08 -10.71 21.40
CA THR A 146 -8.67 -11.77 20.49
C THR A 146 -9.90 -12.23 19.75
N LEU A 147 -10.05 -11.78 18.50
CA LEU A 147 -11.00 -12.35 17.56
C LEU A 147 -10.60 -13.81 17.34
N ARG A 148 -11.22 -14.72 18.08
CA ARG A 148 -10.98 -16.16 18.06
C ARG A 148 -12.20 -16.81 17.44
N LEU A 149 -12.09 -17.04 16.14
CA LEU A 149 -13.02 -17.92 15.45
C LEU A 149 -12.59 -19.37 15.69
N SER A 150 -13.57 -20.26 15.78
CA SER A 150 -13.41 -21.69 15.84
C SER A 150 -12.72 -22.19 14.57
N SER A 151 -11.99 -23.29 14.67
CA SER A 151 -11.37 -23.91 13.49
C SER A 151 -12.41 -24.33 12.45
N GLU A 152 -13.62 -24.67 12.92
CA GLU A 152 -14.77 -25.02 12.09
C GLU A 152 -15.25 -23.80 11.29
N ALA A 153 -15.50 -22.66 11.96
CA ALA A 153 -15.87 -21.41 11.29
C ALA A 153 -14.86 -21.00 10.21
N VAL A 154 -13.56 -21.06 10.52
CA VAL A 154 -12.51 -20.69 9.55
C VAL A 154 -12.46 -21.66 8.37
N SER A 155 -12.67 -22.96 8.60
CA SER A 155 -12.74 -23.95 7.51
C SER A 155 -13.97 -23.78 6.62
N VAL A 156 -15.12 -23.48 7.21
CA VAL A 156 -16.35 -23.20 6.47
C VAL A 156 -16.20 -21.94 5.63
N LEU A 157 -15.62 -20.87 6.18
CA LEU A 157 -15.33 -19.65 5.41
C LEU A 157 -14.37 -19.94 4.24
N TRP A 158 -13.34 -20.76 4.45
CA TRP A 158 -12.44 -21.17 3.36
C TRP A 158 -13.17 -21.96 2.27
N ASP A 159 -14.01 -22.91 2.66
CA ASP A 159 -14.77 -23.74 1.71
C ASP A 159 -15.74 -22.90 0.89
N HIS A 160 -16.39 -21.92 1.51
CA HIS A 160 -17.25 -20.96 0.83
C HIS A 160 -16.46 -19.98 -0.04
N LEU A 161 -15.24 -19.58 0.35
CA LEU A 161 -14.39 -18.74 -0.50
C LEU A 161 -14.07 -19.43 -1.84
N ARG A 162 -14.02 -20.76 -1.87
CA ARG A 162 -13.85 -21.54 -3.10
C ARG A 162 -15.09 -21.56 -4.00
N GLN A 163 -16.28 -21.35 -3.45
CA GLN A 163 -17.57 -21.45 -4.13
C GLN A 163 -18.20 -20.08 -4.43
N ALA A 164 -18.28 -19.21 -3.42
CA ALA A 164 -18.84 -17.86 -3.43
C ALA A 164 -17.79 -16.84 -2.91
N PRO A 165 -16.82 -16.41 -3.75
CA PRO A 165 -15.64 -15.70 -3.27
C PRO A 165 -15.91 -14.26 -2.80
N GLN A 166 -16.88 -13.54 -3.39
CA GLN A 166 -17.04 -12.10 -3.12
C GLN A 166 -17.68 -11.78 -1.75
N PRO A 167 -18.81 -12.38 -1.35
CA PRO A 167 -19.45 -12.04 -0.07
C PRO A 167 -18.58 -12.50 1.12
N VAL A 168 -17.95 -13.67 1.00
CA VAL A 168 -17.02 -14.19 2.03
C VAL A 168 -15.77 -13.33 2.14
N GLN A 169 -15.21 -12.86 1.00
CA GLN A 169 -14.09 -11.92 1.02
C GLN A 169 -14.48 -10.64 1.77
N ALA A 170 -15.63 -10.04 1.44
CA ALA A 170 -16.10 -8.82 2.11
C ALA A 170 -16.32 -9.04 3.63
N LEU A 171 -16.84 -10.20 4.02
CA LEU A 171 -17.00 -10.58 5.42
C LEU A 171 -15.66 -10.74 6.14
N LEU A 172 -14.66 -11.35 5.50
CA LEU A 172 -13.31 -11.46 6.06
C LEU A 172 -12.62 -10.09 6.15
N GLU A 173 -12.80 -9.20 5.17
CA GLU A 173 -12.31 -7.81 5.21
C GLU A 173 -12.93 -7.05 6.39
N LEU A 174 -14.24 -7.21 6.60
CA LEU A 174 -14.96 -6.62 7.72
C LEU A 174 -14.42 -7.10 9.08
N LEU A 175 -14.07 -8.39 9.19
CA LEU A 175 -13.50 -8.98 10.40
C LEU A 175 -12.05 -8.58 10.66
N LEU A 176 -11.25 -8.41 9.60
CA LEU A 176 -9.79 -8.25 9.71
C LEU A 176 -9.30 -6.82 9.99
N ARG A 177 -10.20 -5.83 10.08
CA ARG A 177 -9.96 -4.41 10.41
C ARG A 177 -8.80 -3.74 9.67
N GLU A 178 -9.07 -2.67 8.92
CA GLU A 178 -8.03 -1.66 8.65
C GLU A 178 -7.71 -0.95 9.97
N ASP A 179 -6.69 -1.43 10.69
CA ASP A 179 -6.10 -0.70 11.80
C ASP A 179 -4.78 -0.09 11.36
N ASP A 180 -4.42 1.07 11.93
CA ASP A 180 -3.20 1.83 11.62
C ASP A 180 -1.90 1.14 12.12
N GLY A 181 -1.77 -0.16 11.88
CA GLY A 181 -0.56 -0.96 12.10
C GLY A 181 -0.25 -1.31 13.56
N ASN A 182 -1.08 -0.88 14.52
CA ASN A 182 -0.72 -0.94 15.95
C ASN A 182 -1.65 -1.78 16.84
N SER A 183 -2.62 -2.49 16.26
CA SER A 183 -3.46 -3.43 17.01
C SER A 183 -3.16 -4.87 16.61
N LEU A 184 -3.09 -5.75 17.62
CA LEU A 184 -2.97 -7.20 17.46
C LEU A 184 -4.34 -7.86 17.19
N CYS A 185 -5.38 -7.05 16.95
CA CYS A 185 -6.73 -7.51 16.74
C CYS A 185 -6.80 -8.26 15.39
N GLY A 186 -7.29 -9.50 15.40
CA GLY A 186 -7.35 -10.35 14.21
C GLY A 186 -6.16 -11.30 14.00
N TRP A 187 -5.16 -11.30 14.90
CA TRP A 187 -4.02 -12.23 14.83
C TRP A 187 -4.41 -13.71 14.64
N PRO A 188 -5.31 -14.30 15.46
CA PRO A 188 -5.63 -15.72 15.35
C PRO A 188 -6.25 -16.07 13.98
N LEU A 189 -7.07 -15.17 13.45
CA LEU A 189 -7.69 -15.33 12.14
C LEU A 189 -6.67 -15.24 11.01
N GLN A 190 -5.78 -14.23 11.03
CA GLN A 190 -4.70 -14.12 10.03
C GLN A 190 -3.81 -15.36 10.00
N LYS A 191 -3.44 -15.86 11.19
CA LYS A 191 -2.65 -17.10 11.28
C LYS A 191 -3.39 -18.31 10.70
N ALA A 192 -4.66 -18.49 11.05
CA ALA A 192 -5.46 -19.59 10.53
C ALA A 192 -5.62 -19.52 9.00
N LEU A 193 -5.78 -18.32 8.44
CA LEU A 193 -5.81 -18.08 6.99
C LEU A 193 -4.46 -18.39 6.33
N VAL A 194 -3.35 -17.98 6.93
CA VAL A 194 -1.99 -18.32 6.44
C VAL A 194 -1.80 -19.84 6.43
N ASP A 195 -2.18 -20.54 7.50
CA ASP A 195 -2.09 -22.00 7.57
C ASP A 195 -2.94 -22.69 6.49
N LEU A 196 -4.13 -22.15 6.17
CA LEU A 196 -4.99 -22.66 5.10
C LEU A 196 -4.38 -22.43 3.71
N ILE A 197 -3.83 -21.24 3.43
CA ILE A 197 -3.12 -20.97 2.17
C ILE A 197 -1.99 -21.98 2.00
N ARG A 198 -1.16 -22.18 3.03
CA ARG A 198 -0.03 -23.12 2.97
C ARG A 198 -0.48 -24.57 2.73
N LYS A 199 -1.58 -24.99 3.36
CA LYS A 199 -2.19 -26.31 3.09
C LYS A 199 -2.64 -26.42 1.63
N ALA A 200 -3.29 -25.38 1.09
CA ALA A 200 -3.72 -25.34 -0.30
C ALA A 200 -2.52 -25.37 -1.27
N LEU A 201 -1.46 -24.58 -1.00
CA LEU A 201 -0.23 -24.58 -1.79
C LEU A 201 0.44 -25.95 -1.84
N ARG A 202 0.45 -26.70 -0.73
CA ARG A 202 0.99 -28.07 -0.67
C ARG A 202 0.13 -29.08 -1.40
N ALA A 203 -1.16 -28.81 -1.57
CA ALA A 203 -2.05 -29.66 -2.34
C ALA A 203 -1.90 -29.43 -3.85
N LEU A 204 -1.56 -28.21 -4.31
CA LEU A 204 -1.43 -27.85 -5.74
C LEU A 204 -0.64 -28.82 -6.64
N PRO A 205 0.50 -29.41 -6.21
CA PRO A 205 1.28 -30.31 -7.06
C PRO A 205 0.64 -31.69 -7.29
N GLY A 206 -0.47 -32.02 -6.62
CA GLY A 206 -1.10 -33.33 -6.67
C GLY A 206 -1.90 -33.61 -7.96
N PRO A 207 -1.98 -34.87 -8.43
CA PRO A 207 -2.80 -35.25 -9.57
C PRO A 207 -4.29 -35.04 -9.23
N GLY A 208 -4.85 -33.91 -9.68
CA GLY A 208 -6.25 -33.51 -9.44
C GLY A 208 -6.44 -32.30 -8.52
N ALA A 209 -5.37 -31.68 -8.03
CA ALA A 209 -5.42 -30.72 -6.92
C ALA A 209 -5.12 -29.26 -7.32
N GLY A 210 -5.52 -28.86 -8.52
CA GLY A 210 -5.45 -27.46 -8.99
C GLY A 210 -6.83 -26.94 -9.36
N SER A 211 -7.84 -27.16 -8.51
CA SER A 211 -9.18 -26.65 -8.82
C SER A 211 -9.10 -25.11 -8.92
N PRO A 212 -9.77 -24.48 -9.90
CA PRO A 212 -9.77 -23.03 -10.03
C PRO A 212 -10.24 -22.33 -8.75
N GLY A 213 -11.10 -22.99 -7.97
CA GLY A 213 -11.57 -22.51 -6.67
C GLY A 213 -10.47 -22.40 -5.61
N ASP A 214 -9.54 -23.36 -5.51
CA ASP A 214 -8.44 -23.28 -4.53
C ASP A 214 -7.48 -22.14 -4.88
N VAL A 215 -7.21 -21.92 -6.16
CA VAL A 215 -6.33 -20.86 -6.67
C VAL A 215 -6.94 -19.48 -6.43
N ASP A 216 -8.24 -19.32 -6.73
CA ASP A 216 -8.93 -18.07 -6.45
C ASP A 216 -9.07 -17.82 -4.94
N ALA A 217 -9.32 -18.85 -4.11
CA ALA A 217 -9.32 -18.72 -2.65
C ALA A 217 -7.97 -18.25 -2.09
N ILE A 218 -6.85 -18.75 -2.63
CA ILE A 218 -5.51 -18.25 -2.28
C ILE A 218 -5.38 -16.77 -2.63
N TYR A 219 -5.70 -16.36 -3.86
CA TYR A 219 -5.59 -14.96 -4.28
C TYR A 219 -6.46 -14.01 -3.44
N ARG A 220 -7.70 -14.41 -3.17
CA ARG A 220 -8.67 -13.62 -2.39
C ARG A 220 -8.24 -13.50 -0.94
N THR A 221 -7.72 -14.57 -0.37
CA THR A 221 -7.16 -14.53 1.00
C THR A 221 -5.90 -13.68 1.06
N LEU A 222 -5.05 -13.68 0.03
CA LEU A 222 -3.88 -12.79 -0.02
C LEU A 222 -4.26 -11.30 -0.09
N GLN A 223 -5.39 -10.94 -0.68
CA GLN A 223 -5.86 -9.54 -0.76
C GLN A 223 -6.28 -8.96 0.59
N ILE A 224 -6.64 -9.83 1.54
CA ILE A 224 -7.16 -9.44 2.86
C ILE A 224 -6.12 -9.60 3.97
N LEU A 225 -4.99 -10.24 3.67
CA LEU A 225 -3.94 -10.48 4.66
C LEU A 225 -3.16 -9.20 4.95
N HIS A 226 -2.86 -8.99 6.23
CA HIS A 226 -2.04 -7.87 6.69
C HIS A 226 -0.65 -8.37 7.09
N CYS A 227 0.37 -7.51 6.98
CA CYS A 227 1.69 -7.79 7.53
C CYS A 227 1.83 -7.12 8.91
N PRO A 228 1.66 -7.85 10.03
CA PRO A 228 1.89 -7.28 11.36
C PRO A 228 3.39 -7.04 11.60
N ALA A 229 3.70 -6.07 12.45
CA ALA A 229 5.06 -5.70 12.85
C ALA A 229 5.70 -6.71 13.84
N GLU A 230 5.56 -8.03 13.59
CA GLU A 230 5.81 -9.19 14.49
C GLU A 230 4.57 -9.55 15.35
N PRO A 231 4.30 -10.85 15.67
CA PRO A 231 5.15 -12.05 15.57
C PRO A 231 5.00 -12.97 14.33
N LEU A 232 4.20 -12.63 13.31
CA LEU A 232 3.98 -13.52 12.13
C LEU A 232 5.17 -13.52 11.16
N GLY A 233 6.25 -12.79 11.45
CA GLY A 233 7.35 -12.54 10.51
C GLY A 233 7.97 -13.83 9.95
N VAL A 234 8.11 -14.88 10.77
CA VAL A 234 8.66 -16.17 10.33
C VAL A 234 7.65 -16.95 9.47
N GLU A 235 6.39 -17.02 9.91
CA GLU A 235 5.33 -17.74 9.19
C GLU A 235 5.02 -17.08 7.83
N LEU A 236 5.05 -15.75 7.76
CA LEU A 236 4.88 -14.99 6.52
C LEU A 236 6.08 -15.11 5.58
N ARG A 237 7.30 -15.18 6.10
CA ARG A 237 8.50 -15.49 5.28
C ARG A 237 8.37 -16.88 4.66
N LEU A 238 8.02 -17.89 5.44
CA LEU A 238 7.77 -19.25 4.93
C LEU A 238 6.65 -19.28 3.90
N LEU A 239 5.56 -18.52 4.11
CA LEU A 239 4.50 -18.38 3.12
C LEU A 239 5.03 -17.76 1.82
N CYS A 240 5.84 -16.70 1.89
CA CYS A 240 6.42 -16.07 0.69
C CYS A 240 7.34 -17.03 -0.08
N GLU A 241 8.14 -17.83 0.64
CA GLU A 241 8.95 -18.89 0.03
C GLU A 241 8.09 -19.94 -0.68
N GLU A 242 7.08 -20.48 0.00
CA GLU A 242 6.15 -21.48 -0.57
C GLU A 242 5.40 -20.92 -1.79
N LEU A 243 4.97 -19.65 -1.75
CA LEU A 243 4.32 -18.96 -2.87
C LEU A 243 5.27 -18.75 -4.06
N LEU A 244 6.52 -18.39 -3.79
CA LEU A 244 7.53 -18.17 -4.82
C LEU A 244 7.88 -19.47 -5.55
N GLU A 245 8.08 -20.56 -4.81
CA GLU A 245 8.32 -21.88 -5.38
C GLU A 245 7.11 -22.39 -6.18
N ALA A 246 5.90 -22.19 -5.65
CA ALA A 246 4.67 -22.53 -6.36
C ALA A 246 4.52 -21.75 -7.68
N CYS A 247 4.90 -20.47 -7.74
CA CYS A 247 4.86 -19.69 -8.99
C CYS A 247 5.95 -20.09 -10.00
N ARG A 248 7.08 -20.63 -9.54
CA ARG A 248 8.23 -21.04 -10.39
C ARG A 248 8.09 -22.45 -10.95
N THR A 249 7.25 -23.28 -10.34
CA THR A 249 7.03 -24.67 -10.76
C THR A 249 6.32 -24.69 -12.11
N GLU A 250 6.87 -25.44 -13.09
CA GLU A 250 6.27 -25.59 -14.41
C GLU A 250 4.89 -26.26 -14.31
N GLY A 251 3.89 -25.69 -14.99
CA GLY A 251 2.51 -26.20 -14.94
C GLY A 251 1.71 -25.77 -13.70
N SER A 252 2.27 -24.90 -12.84
CA SER A 252 1.54 -24.34 -11.72
C SER A 252 0.34 -23.49 -12.19
N PRO A 253 -0.83 -23.60 -11.53
CA PRO A 253 -1.95 -22.73 -11.82
C PRO A 253 -1.77 -21.31 -11.27
N LEU A 254 -0.79 -21.09 -10.38
CA LEU A 254 -0.50 -19.78 -9.81
C LEU A 254 0.38 -18.94 -10.75
N ARG A 255 -0.14 -17.78 -11.12
CA ARG A 255 0.60 -16.74 -11.87
C ARG A 255 1.14 -15.68 -10.91
N GLU A 256 2.44 -15.42 -11.03
CA GLU A 256 3.15 -14.42 -10.22
C GLU A 256 2.56 -13.01 -10.38
N VAL A 257 2.19 -12.61 -11.60
CA VAL A 257 1.60 -11.27 -11.85
C VAL A 257 0.29 -11.08 -11.07
N ARG A 258 -0.57 -12.11 -11.04
CA ARG A 258 -1.81 -12.08 -10.24
C ARG A 258 -1.51 -12.06 -8.75
N LEU A 259 -0.53 -12.83 -8.30
CA LEU A 259 -0.11 -12.84 -6.90
C LEU A 259 0.34 -11.45 -6.44
N LEU A 260 1.24 -10.82 -7.19
CA LEU A 260 1.72 -9.48 -6.88
C LEU A 260 0.56 -8.47 -6.87
N SER A 261 -0.36 -8.56 -7.83
CA SER A 261 -1.56 -7.69 -7.83
C SER A 261 -2.41 -7.83 -6.57
N CYS A 262 -2.45 -9.01 -5.95
CA CYS A 262 -3.18 -9.24 -4.71
C CYS A 262 -2.48 -8.61 -3.49
N LEU A 263 -1.15 -8.52 -3.50
CA LEU A 263 -0.37 -7.96 -2.40
C LEU A 263 -0.27 -6.42 -2.44
N LEU A 264 -0.60 -5.79 -3.57
CA LEU A 264 -0.45 -4.34 -3.82
C LEU A 264 -1.53 -3.45 -3.16
N HIS A 265 -2.01 -3.80 -1.96
CA HIS A 265 -2.94 -2.98 -1.18
C HIS A 265 -2.23 -2.24 -0.03
N LYS A 266 -2.90 -1.23 0.55
CA LYS A 266 -2.31 -0.34 1.58
C LYS A 266 -1.75 -1.11 2.78
N ALA A 267 -2.49 -2.10 3.26
CA ALA A 267 -2.12 -2.92 4.42
C ALA A 267 -1.21 -4.13 4.07
N GLY A 268 -1.08 -4.45 2.78
CA GLY A 268 -0.25 -5.53 2.24
C GLY A 268 1.19 -5.13 1.91
N ARG A 269 1.55 -3.84 2.04
CA ARG A 269 2.92 -3.36 1.70
C ARG A 269 4.03 -4.13 2.41
N GLY A 270 3.81 -4.52 3.66
CA GLY A 270 4.77 -5.36 4.40
C GLY A 270 4.94 -6.76 3.79
N LEU A 271 3.85 -7.35 3.27
CA LEU A 271 3.90 -8.64 2.56
C LEU A 271 4.65 -8.50 1.23
N VAL A 272 4.44 -7.41 0.49
CA VAL A 272 5.21 -7.13 -0.74
C VAL A 272 6.71 -7.01 -0.44
N SER A 273 7.07 -6.33 0.65
CA SER A 273 8.46 -6.21 1.08
C SER A 273 9.07 -7.57 1.42
N LEU A 274 8.37 -8.38 2.24
CA LEU A 274 8.81 -9.74 2.59
C LEU A 274 8.93 -10.65 1.36
N TYR A 275 7.98 -10.57 0.43
CA TYR A 275 8.05 -11.29 -0.85
C TYR A 275 9.25 -10.84 -1.69
N GLY A 276 9.52 -9.53 -1.73
CA GLY A 276 10.68 -8.96 -2.42
C GLY A 276 12.01 -9.45 -1.84
N HIS A 277 12.14 -9.51 -0.51
CA HIS A 277 13.33 -10.04 0.17
C HIS A 277 13.55 -11.53 -0.14
N THR A 278 12.51 -12.36 0.02
CA THR A 278 12.59 -13.80 -0.30
C THR A 278 12.89 -14.03 -1.78
N TYR A 279 12.35 -13.20 -2.68
CA TYR A 279 12.67 -13.24 -4.10
C TYR A 279 14.14 -12.92 -4.37
N ALA A 280 14.68 -11.86 -3.76
CA ALA A 280 16.08 -11.47 -3.91
C ALA A 280 17.05 -12.54 -3.39
N GLU A 281 16.78 -13.09 -2.20
CA GLU A 281 17.55 -14.21 -1.64
C GLU A 281 17.59 -15.38 -2.63
N LYS A 282 16.43 -15.83 -3.10
CA LYS A 282 16.33 -16.97 -4.04
C LYS A 282 16.86 -16.66 -5.44
N ALA A 283 16.88 -15.40 -5.88
CA ALA A 283 17.48 -15.00 -7.15
C ALA A 283 19.02 -15.08 -7.11
N THR A 284 19.63 -14.80 -5.95
CA THR A 284 21.08 -14.94 -5.75
C THR A 284 21.56 -16.39 -5.61
N GLU A 285 20.65 -17.36 -5.48
CA GLU A 285 20.97 -18.78 -5.21
C GLU A 285 21.15 -19.69 -6.45
N LYS A 286 21.04 -19.22 -7.71
CA LYS A 286 21.22 -20.08 -8.91
C LYS A 286 22.71 -20.31 -9.32
N PRO A 287 23.01 -21.41 -10.05
CA PRO A 287 23.74 -22.61 -9.58
C PRO A 287 25.27 -22.42 -9.38
N PRO A 288 25.99 -23.37 -8.73
CA PRO A 288 27.42 -23.26 -8.42
C PRO A 288 28.29 -23.41 -9.67
N LYS A 289 28.41 -22.36 -10.48
CA LYS A 289 29.44 -22.22 -11.53
C LYS A 289 29.88 -20.76 -11.69
N ALA A 290 30.09 -20.07 -10.58
CA ALA A 290 30.97 -18.89 -10.52
C ALA A 290 31.32 -18.63 -9.05
N ILE A 291 32.43 -19.21 -8.60
CA ILE A 291 33.04 -18.81 -7.33
C ILE A 291 33.64 -17.42 -7.55
N SER A 292 32.89 -16.38 -7.23
CA SER A 292 33.38 -15.15 -6.61
C SER A 292 32.22 -14.16 -6.44
N SER A 293 31.52 -14.20 -5.30
CA SER A 293 31.19 -12.96 -4.60
C SER A 293 30.62 -13.28 -3.22
N ARG A 294 31.02 -12.45 -2.28
CA ARG A 294 30.81 -12.49 -0.84
C ARG A 294 29.32 -12.60 -0.49
N LYS A 295 28.96 -13.58 0.34
CA LYS A 295 27.68 -13.60 1.08
C LYS A 295 27.61 -12.29 1.89
N VAL A 296 26.77 -11.35 1.47
CA VAL A 296 26.46 -10.13 2.22
C VAL A 296 24.95 -10.08 2.37
N SER A 297 24.51 -9.96 3.62
CA SER A 297 23.10 -9.83 3.99
C SER A 297 22.48 -8.58 3.34
N PRO A 298 21.24 -8.67 2.82
CA PRO A 298 20.60 -7.59 2.05
C PRO A 298 20.28 -6.33 2.87
N ASP A 299 20.30 -6.38 4.20
CA ASP A 299 19.90 -5.26 5.08
C ASP A 299 20.91 -4.09 5.15
N HIS A 300 22.13 -4.25 4.62
CA HIS A 300 23.19 -3.22 4.71
C HIS A 300 24.03 -3.04 3.43
N LEU A 301 23.50 -3.36 2.25
CA LEU A 301 24.22 -3.00 1.02
C LEU A 301 24.14 -1.49 0.78
N ASP A 302 25.31 -0.86 0.60
CA ASP A 302 25.41 0.50 0.07
C ASP A 302 24.57 0.61 -1.21
N PRO A 303 23.83 1.72 -1.39
CA PRO A 303 22.92 1.89 -2.52
C PRO A 303 23.63 1.78 -3.87
N GLU A 304 24.90 2.17 -3.91
CA GLU A 304 25.72 2.16 -5.12
C GLU A 304 25.94 0.77 -5.75
N PRO A 305 26.58 -0.21 -5.06
CA PRO A 305 26.79 -1.53 -5.64
C PRO A 305 25.47 -2.26 -5.94
N ALA A 306 24.42 -2.00 -5.15
CA ALA A 306 23.09 -2.58 -5.37
C ALA A 306 22.48 -2.07 -6.69
N MET A 307 22.44 -0.76 -6.90
CA MET A 307 21.82 -0.17 -8.10
C MET A 307 22.61 -0.47 -9.37
N LEU A 308 23.95 -0.49 -9.28
CA LEU A 308 24.79 -0.90 -10.40
C LEU A 308 24.57 -2.36 -10.79
N ALA A 309 24.45 -3.28 -9.83
CA ALA A 309 24.18 -4.69 -10.11
C ALA A 309 22.78 -4.91 -10.72
N LEU A 310 21.78 -4.12 -10.28
CA LEU A 310 20.42 -4.21 -10.77
C LEU A 310 20.30 -3.79 -12.24
N PHE A 311 20.88 -2.65 -12.60
CA PHE A 311 20.77 -2.08 -13.95
C PHE A 311 21.87 -2.52 -14.93
N SER A 312 22.83 -3.34 -14.47
CA SER A 312 23.76 -4.06 -15.36
C SER A 312 23.16 -5.35 -15.94
N ASN A 313 21.93 -5.75 -15.55
CA ASN A 313 21.28 -6.95 -16.07
C ASN A 313 20.79 -6.76 -17.51
N PRO A 314 20.94 -7.79 -18.38
CA PRO A 314 20.52 -7.70 -19.78
C PRO A 314 18.99 -7.78 -19.97
N ASP A 315 18.25 -8.24 -18.96
CA ASP A 315 16.78 -8.28 -18.99
C ASP A 315 16.19 -7.06 -18.25
N PRO A 316 15.63 -6.07 -18.98
CA PRO A 316 15.07 -4.87 -18.36
C PRO A 316 13.87 -5.18 -17.47
N ALA A 317 13.06 -6.18 -17.81
CA ALA A 317 11.86 -6.52 -17.02
C ALA A 317 12.25 -7.08 -15.65
N GLN A 318 13.25 -7.95 -15.62
CA GLN A 318 13.78 -8.51 -14.36
C GLN A 318 14.52 -7.45 -13.54
N ALA A 319 15.30 -6.58 -14.18
CA ALA A 319 15.99 -5.47 -13.52
C ALA A 319 15.00 -4.54 -12.80
N TRP A 320 13.93 -4.12 -13.48
CA TRP A 320 12.91 -3.26 -12.89
C TRP A 320 12.13 -3.91 -11.75
N LYS A 321 11.83 -5.20 -11.87
CA LYS A 321 11.17 -5.95 -10.81
C LYS A 321 12.03 -6.01 -9.54
N LEU A 322 13.33 -6.29 -9.67
CA LEU A 322 14.26 -6.30 -8.55
C LEU A 322 14.46 -4.89 -7.97
N ALA A 323 14.56 -3.87 -8.82
CA ALA A 323 14.65 -2.48 -8.39
C ALA A 323 13.40 -2.03 -7.62
N TYR A 324 12.21 -2.44 -8.07
CA TYR A 324 10.97 -2.19 -7.35
C TYR A 324 11.00 -2.78 -5.94
N PHE A 325 11.34 -4.07 -5.80
CA PHE A 325 11.43 -4.70 -4.48
C PHE A 325 12.47 -4.05 -3.58
N TYR A 326 13.64 -3.69 -4.12
CA TYR A 326 14.68 -2.98 -3.37
C TYR A 326 14.22 -1.59 -2.88
N CYS A 327 13.41 -0.88 -3.67
CA CYS A 327 12.88 0.42 -3.28
C CYS A 327 11.78 0.30 -2.22
N VAL A 328 10.90 -0.70 -2.35
CA VAL A 328 9.82 -0.97 -1.39
C VAL A 328 10.40 -1.38 -0.03
N SER A 329 11.43 -2.22 0.01
CA SER A 329 12.06 -2.65 1.26
C SER A 329 12.77 -1.52 1.99
N ASN A 330 13.44 -0.64 1.25
CA ASN A 330 14.22 0.46 1.82
C ASN A 330 13.43 1.76 2.02
N SER A 331 12.12 1.76 1.73
CA SER A 331 11.23 2.92 1.80
C SER A 331 11.76 4.19 1.10
N LYS A 332 12.57 4.01 0.06
CA LYS A 332 13.22 5.09 -0.71
C LYS A 332 12.73 5.09 -2.15
N HIS A 333 12.64 6.28 -2.73
CA HIS A 333 12.23 6.41 -4.13
C HIS A 333 13.34 5.91 -5.05
N PHE A 334 12.99 5.18 -6.12
CA PHE A 334 13.97 4.63 -7.05
C PHE A 334 14.88 5.71 -7.64
N LEU A 335 14.31 6.87 -8.02
CA LEU A 335 15.08 8.00 -8.55
C LEU A 335 16.05 8.58 -7.53
N GLU A 336 15.69 8.62 -6.24
CA GLU A 336 16.59 9.07 -5.19
C GLU A 336 17.81 8.15 -5.10
N GLN A 337 17.58 6.83 -5.14
CA GLN A 337 18.65 5.83 -5.09
C GLN A 337 19.59 5.92 -6.31
N ILE A 338 19.03 6.16 -7.49
CA ILE A 338 19.81 6.35 -8.72
C ILE A 338 20.64 7.62 -8.65
N LEU A 339 20.03 8.74 -8.21
CA LEU A 339 20.73 10.01 -8.12
C LEU A 339 21.83 9.97 -7.05
N VAL A 340 21.56 9.38 -5.88
CA VAL A 340 22.59 9.21 -4.83
C VAL A 340 23.74 8.36 -5.37
N THR A 341 23.45 7.23 -6.04
CA THR A 341 24.47 6.38 -6.66
C THR A 341 25.28 7.14 -7.72
N ALA A 342 24.60 7.86 -8.61
CA ALA A 342 25.24 8.66 -9.66
C ALA A 342 26.15 9.76 -9.08
N LEU A 343 25.70 10.44 -8.02
CA LEU A 343 26.49 11.47 -7.33
C LEU A 343 27.71 10.88 -6.61
N THR A 344 27.62 9.67 -6.07
CA THR A 344 28.79 8.97 -5.50
C THR A 344 29.80 8.64 -6.59
N LEU A 345 29.36 8.05 -7.70
CA LEU A 345 30.24 7.75 -8.84
C LEU A 345 30.89 9.00 -9.45
N LEU A 346 30.17 10.12 -9.48
CA LEU A 346 30.72 11.42 -9.90
C LEU A 346 31.82 11.92 -8.97
N LYS A 347 31.67 11.75 -7.65
CA LYS A 347 32.70 12.14 -6.67
C LYS A 347 33.94 11.25 -6.74
N GLU A 348 33.75 9.98 -7.09
CA GLU A 348 34.83 9.01 -7.27
C GLU A 348 35.49 9.06 -8.66
N GLU A 349 34.98 9.92 -9.56
CA GLU A 349 35.39 10.03 -10.97
C GLU A 349 35.28 8.70 -11.77
N ASP A 350 34.39 7.78 -11.36
CA ASP A 350 34.13 6.50 -12.07
C ASP A 350 33.09 6.68 -13.19
N PHE A 351 33.51 7.39 -14.24
CA PHE A 351 32.66 7.70 -15.40
C PHE A 351 32.18 6.47 -16.20
N PRO A 352 32.96 5.37 -16.35
CA PRO A 352 32.47 4.17 -17.03
C PRO A 352 31.27 3.52 -16.35
N LYS A 353 31.30 3.35 -15.02
CA LYS A 353 30.15 2.80 -14.29
C LYS A 353 28.94 3.74 -14.32
N LEU A 354 29.19 5.05 -14.27
CA LEU A 354 28.14 6.06 -14.40
C LEU A 354 27.46 6.01 -15.77
N GLY A 355 28.23 5.81 -16.84
CA GLY A 355 27.70 5.60 -18.19
C GLY A 355 26.80 4.35 -18.27
N CYS A 356 27.25 3.22 -17.71
CA CYS A 356 26.46 1.99 -17.66
C CYS A 356 25.16 2.16 -16.87
N LEU A 357 25.18 2.86 -15.73
CA LEU A 357 23.99 3.12 -14.92
C LEU A 357 22.94 3.96 -15.67
N LEU A 358 23.40 4.92 -16.48
CA LEU A 358 22.56 5.88 -17.18
C LEU A 358 22.20 5.45 -18.61
N ASP A 359 22.63 4.27 -19.04
CA ASP A 359 22.22 3.70 -20.31
C ASP A 359 20.73 3.29 -20.28
N GLY A 360 20.10 3.25 -21.46
CA GLY A 360 18.69 2.91 -21.58
C GLY A 360 17.74 3.99 -21.03
N GLU A 361 16.94 3.63 -20.02
CA GLU A 361 15.81 4.43 -19.53
C GLU A 361 16.22 5.68 -18.71
N PHE A 362 17.43 5.70 -18.15
CA PHE A 362 17.95 6.84 -17.38
C PHE A 362 18.77 7.83 -18.22
N ARG A 363 18.87 7.60 -19.54
CA ARG A 363 19.57 8.49 -20.47
C ARG A 363 19.16 9.96 -20.34
N PRO A 364 17.90 10.34 -20.10
CA PRO A 364 17.53 11.74 -19.91
C PRO A 364 18.25 12.46 -18.76
N LEU A 365 18.74 11.73 -17.75
CA LEU A 365 19.44 12.30 -16.60
C LEU A 365 20.92 12.61 -16.89
N SER A 366 21.49 12.05 -17.97
CA SER A 366 22.91 12.16 -18.32
C SER A 366 23.40 13.61 -18.38
N ARG A 367 22.75 14.48 -19.17
CA ARG A 367 23.15 15.88 -19.35
C ARG A 367 22.98 16.72 -18.08
N LEU A 368 21.99 16.41 -17.26
CA LEU A 368 21.81 17.08 -15.96
C LEU A 368 22.94 16.69 -15.00
N LEU A 369 23.35 15.41 -15.01
CA LEU A 369 24.48 14.92 -14.23
C LEU A 369 25.83 15.42 -14.75
N VAL A 370 25.98 15.73 -16.04
CA VAL A 370 27.16 16.44 -16.56
C VAL A 370 27.30 17.80 -15.91
N LEU A 371 26.22 18.59 -15.86
CA LEU A 371 26.27 19.94 -15.26
C LEU A 371 26.55 19.91 -13.76
N LEU A 372 25.98 18.94 -13.04
CA LEU A 372 26.24 18.73 -11.62
C LEU A 372 27.67 18.19 -11.37
N GLY A 373 28.15 17.28 -12.22
CA GLY A 373 29.48 16.69 -12.15
C GLY A 373 30.60 17.65 -12.58
N TRP A 374 30.27 18.70 -13.33
CA TRP A 374 31.25 19.66 -13.85
C TRP A 374 32.06 20.33 -12.74
N THR A 375 31.42 20.67 -11.62
CA THR A 375 32.07 21.27 -10.46
C THR A 375 32.94 20.29 -9.67
N HIS A 376 32.83 19.00 -9.93
CA HIS A 376 33.57 17.94 -9.23
C HIS A 376 34.82 17.47 -10.01
N CYS A 377 34.98 17.85 -11.28
CA CYS A 377 36.13 17.44 -12.09
C CYS A 377 37.42 18.16 -11.64
N GLN A 378 38.45 17.39 -11.25
CA GLN A 378 39.73 17.95 -10.79
C GLN A 378 40.73 18.23 -11.91
N SER A 379 40.48 17.74 -13.13
CA SER A 379 41.41 17.85 -14.25
C SER A 379 40.70 18.02 -15.61
N LEU A 380 41.45 18.49 -16.60
CA LEU A 380 40.97 18.58 -17.99
C LEU A 380 40.64 17.19 -18.56
N GLU A 381 41.38 16.16 -18.15
CA GLU A 381 41.17 14.76 -18.56
C GLU A 381 39.90 14.17 -17.96
N SER A 382 39.59 14.48 -16.69
CA SER A 382 38.34 14.04 -16.04
C SER A 382 37.11 14.76 -16.63
N ALA A 383 37.20 16.07 -16.91
CA ALA A 383 36.13 16.80 -17.61
C ALA A 383 35.84 16.24 -19.02
N LYS A 384 36.90 15.88 -19.77
CA LYS A 384 36.77 15.24 -21.09
C LYS A 384 36.16 13.84 -20.98
N SER A 385 36.60 13.05 -20.01
CA SER A 385 36.07 11.69 -19.77
C SER A 385 34.60 11.71 -19.35
N LEU A 386 34.19 12.66 -18.50
CA LEU A 386 32.80 12.87 -18.09
C LEU A 386 31.89 13.17 -19.28
N LEU A 387 32.28 14.13 -20.13
CA LEU A 387 31.51 14.46 -21.32
C LEU A 387 31.49 13.31 -22.33
N GLN A 388 32.59 12.56 -22.50
CA GLN A 388 32.62 11.39 -23.38
C GLN A 388 31.68 10.28 -22.89
N ALA A 389 31.59 10.06 -21.58
CA ALA A 389 30.74 9.03 -21.01
C ALA A 389 29.24 9.38 -21.09
N LEU A 390 28.88 10.65 -20.86
CA LEU A 390 27.49 11.05 -20.65
C LEU A 390 26.86 11.86 -21.81
N HIS A 391 27.66 12.56 -22.61
CA HIS A 391 27.15 13.41 -23.69
C HIS A 391 27.33 12.73 -25.06
N ARG A 392 26.28 12.04 -25.52
CA ARG A 392 26.20 11.54 -26.90
C ARG A 392 25.59 12.60 -27.82
N ARG A 393 26.42 13.19 -28.68
CA ARG A 393 26.04 14.25 -29.64
C ARG A 393 24.90 13.89 -30.60
N GLN A 394 24.62 12.60 -30.81
CA GLN A 394 23.58 12.12 -31.75
C GLN A 394 22.22 11.84 -31.08
N ASP A 395 22.08 12.00 -29.76
CA ASP A 395 20.85 11.63 -29.05
C ASP A 395 19.74 12.69 -29.21
N GLN A 396 18.66 12.31 -29.90
CA GLN A 396 17.51 13.16 -30.24
C GLN A 396 16.56 13.44 -29.06
N GLY A 397 16.58 12.62 -28.00
CA GLY A 397 15.53 12.58 -26.96
C GLY A 397 15.72 13.48 -25.73
N CYS A 398 16.48 14.57 -25.79
CA CYS A 398 16.76 15.40 -24.60
C CYS A 398 16.62 16.90 -24.89
N ASP A 399 16.34 17.66 -23.83
CA ASP A 399 16.15 19.12 -23.83
C ASP A 399 17.25 19.84 -24.64
N GLN A 400 16.82 20.73 -25.52
CA GLN A 400 17.69 21.49 -26.43
C GLN A 400 18.65 22.39 -25.65
N LEU A 401 18.19 22.99 -24.54
CA LEU A 401 19.02 23.86 -23.71
C LEU A 401 20.18 23.10 -23.06
N LEU A 402 19.91 21.91 -22.51
CA LEU A 402 20.94 21.05 -21.91
C LEU A 402 21.93 20.52 -22.96
N ARG A 403 21.46 20.29 -24.20
CA ARG A 403 22.33 19.91 -25.31
C ARG A 403 23.31 21.03 -25.62
N ASP A 404 22.79 22.23 -25.85
CA ASP A 404 23.58 23.39 -26.26
C ASP A 404 24.60 23.77 -25.17
N ALA A 405 24.23 23.63 -23.89
CA ALA A 405 25.16 23.80 -22.77
C ALA A 405 26.32 22.78 -22.80
N CYS A 406 26.02 21.48 -22.99
CA CYS A 406 27.05 20.44 -23.05
C CYS A 406 27.95 20.57 -24.29
N ASP A 407 27.38 20.93 -25.45
CA ASP A 407 28.15 21.20 -26.67
C ASP A 407 29.04 22.43 -26.52
N GLY A 408 28.54 23.47 -25.84
CA GLY A 408 29.32 24.62 -25.43
C GLY A 408 30.50 24.21 -24.54
N LEU A 409 30.27 23.44 -23.47
CA LEU A 409 31.33 22.97 -22.58
C LEU A 409 32.40 22.15 -23.33
N TRP A 410 31.98 21.30 -24.26
CA TRP A 410 32.90 20.54 -25.11
C TRP A 410 33.80 21.46 -25.94
N ALA A 411 33.23 22.47 -26.59
CA ALA A 411 34.01 23.44 -27.39
C ALA A 411 35.02 24.21 -26.51
N HIS A 412 34.65 24.56 -25.27
CA HIS A 412 35.57 25.20 -24.33
C HIS A 412 36.74 24.27 -23.94
N LEU A 413 36.49 22.97 -23.75
CA LEU A 413 37.56 22.00 -23.51
C LEU A 413 38.52 21.87 -24.69
N GLU A 414 38.02 21.85 -25.93
CA GLU A 414 38.87 21.77 -27.13
C GLU A 414 39.82 22.98 -27.22
N VAL A 415 39.33 24.17 -26.90
CA VAL A 415 40.14 25.40 -26.86
C VAL A 415 41.18 25.34 -25.72
N LEU A 416 40.78 24.89 -24.52
CA LEU A 416 41.70 24.76 -23.39
C LEU A 416 42.79 23.70 -23.66
N GLU A 417 42.43 22.58 -24.25
CA GLU A 417 43.36 21.52 -24.66
C GLU A 417 44.37 22.06 -25.69
N TRP A 418 43.89 22.80 -26.70
CA TRP A 418 44.75 23.48 -27.67
C TRP A 418 45.72 24.47 -26.99
N CYS A 419 45.25 25.30 -26.06
CA CYS A 419 46.08 26.23 -25.29
C CYS A 419 47.15 25.52 -24.45
N VAL A 420 46.82 24.40 -23.83
CA VAL A 420 47.78 23.58 -23.07
C VAL A 420 48.82 22.94 -23.99
N GLN A 421 48.40 22.45 -25.16
CA GLN A 421 49.33 21.88 -26.15
C GLN A 421 50.29 22.95 -26.71
N GLN A 422 49.79 24.15 -27.02
CA GLN A 422 50.60 25.26 -27.52
C GLN A 422 51.56 25.78 -26.47
N SER A 423 51.13 25.94 -25.22
CA SER A 423 52.01 26.39 -24.13
C SER A 423 53.10 25.36 -23.78
N ARG A 424 52.83 24.06 -23.92
CA ARG A 424 53.85 23.00 -23.82
C ARG A 424 54.85 23.07 -24.98
N CYS A 425 54.39 23.30 -26.22
CA CYS A 425 55.26 23.50 -27.38
C CYS A 425 56.14 24.76 -27.23
N PHE A 426 55.58 25.86 -26.73
CA PHE A 426 56.33 27.08 -26.45
C PHE A 426 57.35 26.90 -25.32
N LYS A 427 57.02 26.17 -24.24
CA LYS A 427 57.98 25.83 -23.18
C LYS A 427 59.09 24.89 -23.66
N SER A 428 58.80 23.95 -24.57
CA SER A 428 59.86 23.13 -25.18
C SER A 428 60.75 23.90 -26.14
N LEU A 429 60.21 24.95 -26.79
CA LEU A 429 60.97 25.85 -27.66
C LEU A 429 61.76 26.91 -26.88
N LEU A 430 61.31 27.27 -25.67
CA LEU A 430 61.99 28.22 -24.76
C LEU A 430 63.02 27.57 -23.82
N ASN A 431 63.13 26.24 -23.79
CA ASN A 431 64.23 25.53 -23.13
C ASN A 431 65.51 25.56 -23.99
N ILE A 432 66.01 26.78 -24.23
CA ILE A 432 67.41 27.07 -24.53
C ILE A 432 68.05 27.46 -23.18
N PRO A 433 69.25 26.95 -22.82
CA PRO A 433 69.75 27.07 -21.46
C PRO A 433 70.12 28.53 -21.16
N GLY A 434 69.33 29.20 -20.34
CA GLY A 434 69.62 30.57 -19.92
C GLY A 434 68.49 31.21 -19.15
N GLN A 435 68.47 30.97 -17.83
CA GLN A 435 67.80 31.75 -16.78
C GLN A 435 66.35 32.22 -17.01
N VAL A 436 65.40 31.61 -16.30
CA VAL A 436 64.25 32.37 -15.76
C VAL A 436 63.93 31.87 -14.36
N SER A 437 64.18 32.74 -13.39
CA SER A 437 63.70 32.65 -12.02
C SER A 437 62.18 32.78 -11.99
N ALA A 438 61.57 31.90 -11.18
CA ALA A 438 60.24 31.93 -10.59
C ALA A 438 59.30 33.10 -10.95
N VAL A 439 58.13 32.76 -11.52
CA VAL A 439 56.87 33.42 -11.18
C VAL A 439 55.82 32.34 -10.96
N SER A 440 55.48 32.16 -9.70
CA SER A 440 54.30 31.48 -9.20
C SER A 440 53.04 32.21 -9.65
N VAL A 441 52.17 31.54 -10.40
CA VAL A 441 50.79 31.97 -10.62
C VAL A 441 49.91 31.00 -9.86
N GLN A 442 49.41 31.46 -8.70
CA GLN A 442 48.27 30.85 -8.02
C GLN A 442 47.01 31.20 -8.83
N CYS A 443 46.25 30.18 -9.23
CA CYS A 443 44.88 30.36 -9.68
C CYS A 443 43.95 30.20 -8.47
N THR A 444 43.16 31.22 -8.19
CA THR A 444 41.91 31.16 -7.41
C THR A 444 40.76 30.74 -8.28
#